data_AF-A0A938V9P3-F1
#
_entry.id   AF-A0A938V9P3-F1
#
_cell.length_a   1.000
_cell.length_b   1.000
_cell.length_c   1.000
_cell.angle_alpha   90.00
_cell.angle_beta   90.00
_cell.angle_gamma   90.00
#
_symmetry.space_group_name_H-M   'P 1'
#
loop_
_entity.id
_entity.type
_entity.pdbx_description
1 polymer ?
#
loop_
_entity_poly.entity_id
_entity_poly.type
_entity_poly.pdbx_seq_one_letter_code
_entity_poly.pdbx_strand_id
1 'polypeptide(L)'
;MCPYPAMKAKEALAKLKTGALTVLTDHAPALSTVPWEGAKAGYDAEIVEAGRGEWRITLTRHEGVLDRAAALEKISAQLRDLGHG
;
A
#
# COMPACT_ATOMS: atom_id res chain seq x y z
N MET A 1 -8.10 13.66 -9.14
CA MET A 1 -9.05 13.77 -8.00
C MET A 1 -8.31 13.39 -6.73
N CYS A 2 -8.50 14.14 -5.64
CA CYS A 2 -7.59 14.28 -4.49
C CYS A 2 -7.22 12.96 -3.77
N PRO A 3 -5.99 12.83 -3.21
CA PRO A 3 -5.47 11.58 -2.66
C PRO A 3 -5.96 11.37 -1.22
N TYR A 4 -7.27 11.34 -1.01
CA TYR A 4 -7.86 11.09 0.30
C TYR A 4 -7.46 9.70 0.89
N PRO A 5 -7.37 8.61 0.09
CA PRO A 5 -6.93 7.31 0.59
C PRO A 5 -5.45 7.30 1.02
N ALA A 6 -4.58 7.94 0.23
CA ALA A 6 -3.16 8.04 0.54
C ALA A 6 -2.90 8.83 1.84
N MET A 7 -3.61 9.96 2.01
CA MET A 7 -3.47 10.75 3.24
C MET A 7 -3.93 9.97 4.48
N LYS A 8 -5.04 9.25 4.40
CA LYS A 8 -5.53 8.40 5.50
C LYS A 8 -4.59 7.25 5.82
N ALA A 9 -4.01 6.62 4.80
CA ALA A 9 -2.99 5.58 4.98
C ALA A 9 -1.76 6.14 5.71
N LYS A 10 -1.24 7.30 5.27
CA LYS A 10 -0.11 7.98 5.93
C LYS A 10 -0.38 8.31 7.41
N GLU A 11 -1.56 8.85 7.73
CA GLU A 11 -1.94 9.18 9.10
C GLU A 11 -2.06 7.93 9.99
N ALA A 12 -2.63 6.85 9.46
CA ALA A 12 -2.80 5.59 10.17
C ALA A 12 -1.44 4.90 10.41
N LEU A 13 -0.56 4.91 9.41
CA LEU A 13 0.81 4.39 9.53
C LEU A 13 1.65 5.16 10.55
N ALA A 14 1.49 6.48 10.63
CA ALA A 14 2.18 7.31 11.63
C ALA A 14 1.74 7.01 13.07
N LYS A 15 0.51 6.52 13.27
CA LYS A 15 -0.05 6.13 14.58
C LYS A 15 0.19 4.66 14.92
N LEU A 16 0.53 3.83 13.93
CA LEU A 16 0.79 2.41 14.11
C LEU A 16 2.16 2.21 14.79
N LYS A 17 2.14 1.89 16.09
CA LYS A 17 3.36 1.57 16.85
C LYS A 17 3.82 0.12 16.60
N THR A 18 2.87 -0.80 16.47
CA THR A 18 3.04 -2.22 16.16
C THR A 18 1.79 -2.73 15.42
N GLY A 19 1.94 -3.76 14.59
CA GLY A 19 0.81 -4.44 13.92
C GLY A 19 0.73 -4.19 12.40
N ALA A 20 -0.44 -4.51 11.84
CA ALA A 20 -0.75 -4.37 10.42
C ALA A 20 -1.92 -3.39 10.21
N LEU A 21 -1.93 -2.67 9.09
CA LEU A 21 -3.02 -1.78 8.69
C LEU A 21 -3.76 -2.37 7.50
N THR A 22 -5.06 -2.63 7.64
CA THR A 22 -5.90 -3.09 6.53
C THR A 22 -6.75 -1.93 6.02
N VAL A 23 -6.71 -1.69 4.71
CA VAL A 23 -7.50 -0.68 3.99
C VAL A 23 -8.44 -1.40 3.04
N LEU A 24 -9.74 -1.20 3.20
CA LEU A 24 -10.75 -1.64 2.24
C LEU A 24 -11.09 -0.46 1.33
N THR A 25 -11.11 -0.71 0.03
CA THR A 25 -11.36 0.34 -0.96
C THR A 25 -12.03 -0.22 -2.21
N ASP A 26 -13.02 0.49 -2.70
CA ASP A 26 -13.67 0.31 -4.00
C ASP A 26 -13.08 1.22 -5.09
N HIS A 27 -11.99 1.93 -4.76
CA HIS A 27 -11.42 2.97 -5.59
C HIS A 27 -10.07 2.54 -6.16
N ALA A 28 -10.01 2.22 -7.45
CA ALA A 28 -8.82 1.68 -8.11
C ALA A 28 -7.51 2.49 -7.88
N PRO A 29 -7.51 3.84 -7.85
CA PRO A 29 -6.31 4.62 -7.51
C PRO A 29 -5.69 4.35 -6.12
N ALA A 30 -6.46 3.79 -5.17
CA ALA A 30 -5.95 3.42 -3.86
C ALA A 30 -4.96 2.25 -3.95
N LEU A 31 -5.04 1.42 -4.99
CA LEU A 31 -4.18 0.25 -5.20
C LEU A 31 -2.71 0.62 -5.44
N SER A 32 -2.43 1.83 -5.93
CA SER A 32 -1.05 2.32 -6.09
C SER A 32 -0.65 3.28 -4.97
N THR A 33 -1.59 4.12 -4.53
CA THR A 33 -1.28 5.18 -3.56
C THR A 33 -1.14 4.66 -2.13
N VAL A 34 -1.91 3.66 -1.70
CA VAL A 34 -1.79 3.09 -0.36
C VAL A 34 -0.48 2.30 -0.17
N PRO A 35 -0.06 1.41 -1.10
CA PRO A 35 1.25 0.77 -1.02
C PRO A 35 2.41 1.75 -1.01
N TRP A 36 2.33 2.82 -1.81
CA TRP A 36 3.34 3.88 -1.83
C TRP A 36 3.55 4.53 -0.46
N GLU A 37 2.46 4.88 0.23
CA GLU A 37 2.55 5.44 1.58
C GLU A 37 3.06 4.41 2.60
N GLY A 38 2.64 3.14 2.47
CA GLY A 38 3.16 2.01 3.25
C GLY A 38 4.67 1.86 3.15
N ALA A 39 5.18 1.81 1.92
CA ALA A 39 6.61 1.64 1.66
C ALA A 39 7.46 2.79 2.21
N LYS A 40 7.02 4.04 2.06
CA LYS A 40 7.69 5.20 2.66
C LYS A 40 7.77 5.10 4.19
N ALA A 41 6.77 4.48 4.82
CA ALA A 41 6.71 4.26 6.26
C ALA A 41 7.41 2.97 6.72
N GLY A 42 7.91 2.14 5.80
CA GLY A 42 8.57 0.88 6.09
C GLY A 42 7.67 -0.33 6.27
N TYR A 43 6.56 -0.35 5.53
CA TYR A 43 5.59 -1.44 5.50
C TYR A 43 5.57 -2.06 4.10
N ASP A 44 5.48 -3.39 4.05
CA ASP A 44 5.15 -4.14 2.84
C ASP A 44 3.62 -4.14 2.66
N ALA A 45 3.15 -4.28 1.42
CA ALA A 45 1.75 -4.11 1.06
C ALA A 45 1.23 -5.33 0.26
N GLU A 46 0.21 -5.98 0.78
CA GLU A 46 -0.50 -7.08 0.12
C GLU A 46 -1.88 -6.59 -0.34
N ILE A 47 -2.23 -6.82 -1.61
CA ILE A 47 -3.53 -6.43 -2.17
C ILE A 47 -4.29 -7.69 -2.56
N VAL A 48 -5.53 -7.81 -2.10
CA VAL A 48 -6.42 -8.94 -2.38
C VAL A 48 -7.78 -8.42 -2.83
N GLU A 49 -8.35 -8.97 -3.90
CA GLU A 49 -9.74 -8.70 -4.27
C GLU A 49 -10.69 -9.25 -3.19
N ALA A 50 -11.51 -8.37 -2.63
CA ALA A 50 -12.47 -8.70 -1.58
C ALA A 50 -13.92 -8.81 -2.10
N GLY A 51 -14.18 -8.30 -3.31
CA GLY A 51 -15.49 -8.26 -3.94
C GLY A 51 -15.42 -7.68 -5.36
N ARG A 52 -16.57 -7.55 -6.04
CA ARG A 52 -16.61 -6.96 -7.39
C ARG A 52 -16.23 -5.48 -7.35
N GLY A 53 -15.01 -5.18 -7.77
CA GLY A 53 -14.47 -3.81 -7.72
C GLY A 53 -14.13 -3.35 -6.31
N GLU A 54 -13.90 -4.28 -5.38
CA GLU A 54 -13.49 -3.99 -4.01
C GLU A 54 -12.18 -4.73 -3.70
N TRP A 55 -11.24 -4.01 -3.10
CA TRP A 55 -9.93 -4.52 -2.75
C TRP A 55 -9.61 -4.29 -1.28
N ARG A 56 -8.89 -5.24 -0.70
CA ARG A 56 -8.31 -5.19 0.63
C ARG A 56 -6.80 -5.04 0.48
N ILE A 57 -6.25 -3.97 1.02
CA ILE A 57 -4.81 -3.68 1.06
C ILE A 57 -4.34 -3.85 2.51
N THR A 58 -3.45 -4.81 2.77
CA THR A 58 -2.88 -5.05 4.09
C THR A 58 -1.43 -4.56 4.11
N LEU A 59 -1.12 -3.63 5.00
CA LEU A 59 0.22 -3.10 5.22
C LEU A 59 0.82 -3.75 6.46
N THR A 60 1.90 -4.50 6.31
CA THR A 60 2.61 -5.19 7.40
C THR A 60 4.00 -4.62 7.57
N ARG A 61 4.41 -4.39 8.82
CA ARG A 61 5.74 -3.87 9.10
C ARG A 61 6.78 -4.89 8.64
N HIS A 62 7.73 -4.47 7.82
CA HIS A 62 8.85 -5.32 7.46
C HIS A 62 9.76 -5.44 8.70
N GLU A 63 9.84 -6.62 9.32
CA GLU A 63 10.78 -6.87 10.41
C GLU A 63 12.21 -6.92 9.83
N GLY A 64 12.87 -5.76 9.82
CA GLY A 64 14.25 -5.60 9.33
C GLY A 64 14.56 -4.17 8.95
N VAL A 65 15.84 -3.86 8.69
CA VAL A 65 16.26 -2.58 8.10
C VAL A 65 15.60 -2.47 6.74
N LEU A 66 14.67 -1.53 6.59
CA LEU A 66 13.97 -1.31 5.34
C LEU A 66 14.94 -0.74 4.30
N ASP A 67 15.31 -1.56 3.31
CA ASP A 67 16.03 -1.07 2.16
C ASP A 67 15.07 -0.30 1.25
N ARG A 68 15.13 1.02 1.36
CA ARG A 68 14.24 1.94 0.64
C ARG A 68 14.41 1.84 -0.87
N ALA A 69 15.57 1.38 -1.36
CA ALA A 69 15.80 1.18 -2.78
C ALA A 69 15.07 -0.08 -3.26
N ALA A 70 15.21 -1.20 -2.55
CA ALA A 70 14.51 -2.44 -2.88
C ALA A 70 12.98 -2.31 -2.83
N ALA A 71 12.46 -1.54 -1.87
CA ALA A 71 11.02 -1.26 -1.77
C ALA A 71 10.51 -0.47 -3.00
N LEU A 72 11.30 0.50 -3.48
CA LEU A 72 10.94 1.32 -4.64
C LEU A 72 10.92 0.50 -5.95
N GLU A 73 11.90 -0.38 -6.11
CA GLU A 73 12.03 -1.29 -7.26
C GLU A 73 10.87 -2.30 -7.33
N LYS A 74 10.43 -2.85 -6.19
CA LYS A 74 9.26 -3.74 -6.14
C LYS A 74 7.99 -3.04 -6.59
N ILE A 75 7.77 -1.81 -6.14
CA ILE A 75 6.57 -1.03 -6.48
C ILE A 75 6.56 -0.71 -7.97
N SER A 76 7.70 -0.34 -8.56
CA SER A 76 7.79 -0.05 -9.99
C SER A 76 7.54 -1.29 -10.85
N ALA A 77 8.02 -2.46 -10.41
CA ALA A 77 7.78 -3.74 -11.07
C ALA A 77 6.29 -4.13 -11.04
N GLN A 78 5.63 -4.02 -9.89
CA GLN A 78 4.20 -4.35 -9.75
C GLN A 78 3.30 -3.43 -10.58
N LEU A 79 3.60 -2.13 -10.65
CA LEU A 79 2.81 -1.18 -11.47
C LEU A 79 2.92 -1.46 -12.97
N ARG A 80 4.05 -2.01 -13.42
CA ARG A 80 4.26 -2.38 -14.82
C ARG A 80 3.47 -3.63 -15.23
N ASP A 81 3.30 -4.57 -14.30
CA ASP A 81 2.49 -5.78 -14.48
C ASP A 81 0.99 -5.45 -14.50
N LEU A 82 0.54 -4.56 -13.60
CA LEU A 82 -0.85 -4.09 -13.52
C LEU A 82 -1.28 -3.19 -14.70
N GLY A 83 -0.32 -2.63 -15.46
CA GLY A 83 -0.59 -1.78 -16.63
C GLY A 83 -0.72 -2.55 -17.95
N HIS A 84 -0.63 -3.88 -17.92
CA HIS A 84 -0.70 -4.75 -19.09
C HIS A 84 -1.84 -5.78 -18.93
N GLY A 85 -3.07 -5.28 -18.85
CA GLY A 85 -4.31 -6.07 -18.81
C GLY A 85 -5.47 -5.29 -19.40
#